data_AF-A0AB35M617-F1
#
_entry.id   AF-A0AB35M617-F1
#
_cell.length_a   1.000
_cell.length_b   1.000
_cell.length_c   1.000
_cell.angle_alpha   90.00
_cell.angle_beta   90.00
_cell.angle_gamma   90.00
#
_symmetry.space_group_name_H-M   'P 1'
#
loop_
_entity.id
_entity.type
_entity.pdbx_description
1 polymer ?
#
loop_
_entity_poly.entity_id
_entity_poly.type
_entity_poly.pdbx_seq_one_letter_code
_entity_poly.pdbx_strand_id
1 'polypeptide(L)'
;MNVMISNTDDHLKNHGFLMHNMKNHHYSLSLLFDVLPHGSRASYPKEHAIAVGAEGRIGTAQNLLSRCNAFGLTEFQAKEIINIKLLPKKNGRI
;
A
#
# COMPACT_ATOMS: atom_id res chain seq x y z
N MET A 1 3.54 -0.37 2.59
CA MET A 1 4.69 -1.23 2.91
C MET A 1 5.08 -2.12 1.74
N ASN A 2 4.21 -3.02 1.26
CA ASN A 2 4.52 -3.98 0.19
C ASN A 2 5.20 -3.38 -1.04
N VAL A 3 4.66 -2.27 -1.57
CA VAL A 3 5.26 -1.54 -2.71
C VAL A 3 6.67 -1.03 -2.41
N MET A 4 6.93 -0.55 -1.18
CA MET A 4 8.23 0.04 -0.83
C MET A 4 9.34 -0.98 -0.73
N ILE A 5 9.02 -2.21 -0.31
CA ILE A 5 9.99 -3.30 -0.15
C ILE A 5 9.89 -4.35 -1.26
N SER A 6 9.03 -4.14 -2.26
CA SER A 6 8.71 -5.13 -3.29
C SER A 6 8.28 -6.49 -2.71
N ASN A 7 7.41 -6.48 -1.68
CA ASN A 7 6.75 -7.70 -1.21
C ASN A 7 5.61 -8.04 -2.18
N THR A 8 5.92 -8.79 -3.23
CA THR A 8 4.98 -9.01 -4.34
C THR A 8 4.05 -10.20 -4.12
N ASP A 9 4.36 -11.11 -3.20
CA ASP A 9 3.56 -12.31 -2.92
C ASP A 9 2.53 -12.14 -1.78
N ASP A 10 2.27 -10.89 -1.36
CA ASP A 10 1.29 -10.61 -0.30
C ASP A 10 -0.15 -10.80 -0.78
N HIS A 11 -0.60 -12.05 -0.79
CA HIS A 11 -1.94 -12.46 -1.22
C HIS A 11 -2.92 -12.51 -0.04
N LEU A 12 -4.22 -12.74 -0.32
CA LEU A 12 -5.28 -12.71 0.69
C LEU A 12 -5.07 -13.64 1.90
N LYS A 13 -4.32 -14.74 1.75
CA LYS A 13 -4.02 -15.64 2.88
C LYS A 13 -2.96 -15.10 3.85
N ASN A 14 -2.24 -14.04 3.47
CA ASN A 14 -1.27 -13.35 4.32
C ASN A 14 -1.93 -12.27 5.19
N HIS A 15 -3.26 -12.15 5.12
CA HIS A 15 -4.05 -11.29 5.98
C HIS A 15 -4.90 -12.15 6.93
N GLY A 16 -4.63 -12.03 8.23
CA GLY A 16 -5.35 -12.75 9.28
C GLY A 16 -6.32 -11.84 10.04
N PHE A 17 -7.32 -12.47 10.67
CA PHE A 17 -8.17 -11.85 11.67
C PHE A 17 -8.00 -12.57 13.00
N LEU A 18 -7.83 -11.81 14.07
CA LEU A 18 -7.85 -12.31 15.43
C LEU A 18 -9.29 -12.23 15.95
N MET A 19 -9.81 -13.36 16.42
CA MET A 19 -11.14 -13.43 17.03
C MET A 19 -11.01 -13.26 18.54
N HIS A 20 -11.52 -12.15 19.06
CA HIS A 20 -11.45 -11.84 20.49
C HIS A 20 -12.62 -12.44 21.25
N ASN A 21 -13.80 -12.46 20.62
CA ASN A 21 -15.01 -13.02 21.22
C ASN A 21 -15.97 -13.53 20.13
N MET A 22 -16.34 -14.81 20.26
CA MET A 22 -17.21 -15.49 19.29
C MET A 22 -18.67 -15.07 19.39
N LYS A 23 -19.17 -14.78 20.59
CA LYS A 23 -20.60 -14.53 20.82
C LYS A 23 -21.07 -13.21 20.19
N ASN A 24 -20.18 -12.23 20.11
CA ASN A 24 -20.47 -10.91 19.54
C ASN A 24 -19.72 -10.65 18.23
N HIS A 25 -19.10 -11.66 17.64
CA HIS A 25 -18.35 -11.54 16.38
C HIS A 25 -17.31 -10.41 16.42
N HIS A 26 -16.59 -10.28 17.52
CA HIS A 26 -15.54 -9.28 17.65
C HIS A 26 -14.24 -9.80 17.06
N TYR A 27 -13.81 -9.16 15.96
CA TYR A 27 -12.55 -9.42 15.27
C TYR A 27 -11.69 -8.16 15.21
N SER A 28 -10.37 -8.35 15.17
CA SER A 28 -9.43 -7.35 14.70
C SER A 28 -8.58 -7.92 13.58
N LEU A 29 -7.91 -7.08 12.80
CA LEU A 29 -6.82 -7.55 11.96
C LEU A 29 -5.70 -8.11 12.84
N SER A 30 -5.02 -9.14 12.36
CA SER A 30 -3.75 -9.58 12.95
C SER A 30 -2.66 -8.53 12.70
N LEU A 31 -1.56 -8.65 13.43
CA LEU A 31 -0.33 -7.98 13.03
C LEU A 31 0.12 -8.49 11.65
N LEU A 32 0.95 -7.70 10.99
CA LEU A 32 1.57 -8.05 9.72
C LEU A 32 2.54 -9.24 9.91
N PHE A 33 2.46 -10.25 9.04
CA PHE A 33 3.34 -11.42 9.02
C PHE A 33 3.72 -11.79 7.58
N ASP A 34 4.70 -12.69 7.42
CA ASP A 34 5.19 -13.17 6.12
C ASP A 34 5.58 -12.04 5.13
N VAL A 35 6.45 -11.15 5.61
CA VAL A 35 6.90 -9.97 4.87
C VAL A 35 8.30 -10.21 4.35
N LEU A 36 8.44 -10.40 3.04
CA LEU A 36 9.73 -10.64 2.41
C LEU A 36 9.93 -9.71 1.20
N PRO A 37 11.08 -9.02 1.09
CA PRO A 37 11.44 -8.35 -0.14
C PRO A 37 11.63 -9.38 -1.26
N HIS A 38 10.98 -9.16 -2.40
CA HIS A 38 11.20 -9.97 -3.60
C HIS A 38 12.06 -9.18 -4.59
N GLY A 39 12.96 -9.88 -5.28
CA GLY A 39 13.88 -9.29 -6.24
C GLY A 39 15.32 -9.21 -5.75
N SER A 40 16.16 -8.54 -6.54
CA SER A 40 17.59 -8.37 -6.27
C SER A 40 17.98 -6.91 -6.46
N ARG A 41 19.23 -6.57 -6.08
CA ARG A 41 19.78 -5.22 -6.29
C ARG A 41 19.73 -4.78 -7.77
N ALA A 42 19.72 -5.72 -8.72
CA ALA A 42 19.66 -5.43 -10.15
C ALA A 42 18.23 -5.25 -10.68
N SER A 43 17.21 -5.77 -9.98
CA SER A 43 15.81 -5.65 -10.41
C SER A 43 14.84 -5.95 -9.27
N TYR A 44 13.85 -5.08 -9.10
CA TYR A 44 12.74 -5.28 -8.18
C TYR A 44 11.43 -5.42 -8.96
N PRO A 45 10.67 -6.52 -8.78
CA PRO A 45 9.38 -6.69 -9.39
C PRO A 45 8.41 -5.64 -8.85
N LYS A 46 7.66 -5.01 -9.76
CA LYS A 46 6.66 -4.00 -9.41
C LYS A 46 5.24 -4.57 -9.37
N GLU A 47 5.02 -5.78 -9.84
CA GLU A 47 3.67 -6.33 -9.91
C GLU A 47 3.35 -7.11 -8.63
N HIS A 48 2.36 -6.63 -7.88
CA HIS A 48 1.95 -7.21 -6.59
C HIS A 48 0.84 -8.26 -6.73
N ALA A 49 0.63 -9.10 -5.73
CA ALA A 49 -0.42 -10.12 -5.74
C ALA A 49 -1.84 -9.52 -5.81
N ILE A 50 -2.08 -8.35 -5.20
CA ILE A 50 -3.36 -7.66 -5.17
C ILE A 50 -3.24 -6.31 -5.89
N ALA A 51 -4.32 -5.86 -6.53
CA ALA A 51 -4.37 -4.54 -7.16
C ALA A 51 -4.16 -3.42 -6.13
N VAL A 52 -3.33 -2.44 -6.48
CA VAL A 52 -2.95 -1.31 -5.61
C VAL A 52 -3.53 0.03 -6.07
N GLY A 53 -4.11 0.09 -7.28
CA GLY A 53 -4.75 1.29 -7.80
C GLY A 53 -5.36 1.11 -9.20
N ALA A 54 -5.55 2.23 -9.91
CA ALA A 54 -6.16 2.28 -11.24
C ALA A 54 -5.33 1.54 -12.32
N GLU A 55 -4.01 1.43 -12.15
CA GLU A 55 -3.11 0.65 -13.01
C GLU A 55 -2.96 -0.80 -12.53
N GLY A 56 -3.96 -1.31 -11.80
CA GLY A 56 -3.99 -2.68 -11.30
C GLY A 56 -2.89 -2.94 -10.27
N ARG A 57 -2.05 -3.93 -10.54
CA ARG A 57 -1.07 -4.50 -9.59
C ARG A 57 0.28 -3.77 -9.58
N ILE A 58 0.43 -2.71 -10.35
CA ILE A 58 1.71 -2.01 -10.52
C ILE A 58 2.04 -1.14 -9.30
N GLY A 59 3.13 -1.47 -8.61
CA GLY A 59 3.63 -0.81 -7.41
C GLY A 59 4.37 0.49 -7.71
N THR A 60 3.63 1.57 -7.91
CA THR A 60 4.16 2.94 -8.00
C THR A 60 3.43 3.86 -7.03
N ALA A 61 4.08 4.96 -6.65
CA ALA A 61 3.44 5.99 -5.82
C ALA A 61 2.19 6.57 -6.49
N GLN A 62 2.26 6.82 -7.80
CA GLN A 62 1.14 7.33 -8.60
C GLN A 62 -0.04 6.35 -8.56
N ASN A 63 0.21 5.05 -8.75
CA ASN A 63 -0.86 4.06 -8.71
C ASN A 63 -1.47 3.95 -7.30
N LEU A 64 -0.66 3.96 -6.24
CA LEU A 64 -1.17 3.99 -4.85
C LEU A 64 -2.08 5.20 -4.58
N LEU A 65 -1.71 6.37 -5.08
CA LEU A 65 -2.49 7.60 -4.89
C LEU A 65 -3.79 7.62 -5.72
N SER A 66 -3.82 6.93 -6.86
CA SER A 66 -4.95 6.96 -7.80
C SER A 66 -6.30 6.52 -7.21
N ARG A 67 -6.28 5.75 -6.12
CA ARG A 67 -7.48 5.19 -5.46
C ARG A 67 -7.49 5.44 -3.94
N CYS A 68 -6.73 6.42 -3.44
CA CYS A 68 -6.68 6.68 -2.00
C CYS A 68 -8.05 7.04 -1.39
N ASN A 69 -8.92 7.66 -2.19
CA ASN A 69 -10.29 8.01 -1.81
C ASN A 69 -11.16 6.80 -1.46
N ALA A 70 -10.88 5.61 -2.03
CA ALA A 70 -11.59 4.37 -1.70
C ALA A 70 -11.39 3.95 -0.23
N PHE A 71 -10.34 4.47 0.41
CA PHE A 71 -10.02 4.26 1.83
C PHE A 71 -10.40 5.46 2.71
N GLY A 72 -11.21 6.40 2.19
CA GLY A 72 -11.60 7.60 2.93
C GLY A 72 -10.47 8.62 3.13
N LEU A 73 -9.38 8.50 2.37
CA LEU A 73 -8.22 9.40 2.46
C LEU A 73 -8.27 10.47 1.37
N THR A 74 -7.92 11.69 1.75
CA THR A 74 -7.52 12.72 0.79
C THR A 74 -6.14 12.41 0.21
N GLU A 75 -5.86 12.94 -0.98
CA GLU A 75 -4.54 12.78 -1.60
C GLU A 75 -3.41 13.32 -0.71
N PHE A 76 -3.66 14.40 0.04
CA PHE A 76 -2.71 14.96 1.00
C PHE A 76 -2.37 13.95 2.11
N GLN A 77 -3.39 13.40 2.78
CA GLN A 77 -3.19 12.39 3.84
C GLN A 77 -2.48 11.15 3.31
N ALA A 78 -2.83 10.68 2.11
CA ALA A 78 -2.18 9.54 1.48
C ALA A 78 -0.71 9.80 1.18
N LYS A 79 -0.36 11.01 0.71
CA LYS A 79 1.04 11.42 0.48
C LYS A 79 1.85 11.46 1.76
N GLU A 80 1.28 11.95 2.86
CA GLU A 80 1.93 11.94 4.18
C GLU A 80 2.24 10.50 4.64
N ILE A 81 1.31 9.56 4.45
CA ILE A 81 1.52 8.14 4.80
C ILE A 81 2.65 7.51 3.97
N ILE A 82 2.72 7.82 2.66
CA ILE A 82 3.79 7.32 1.78
C ILE A 82 5.11 8.09 2.00
N ASN A 83 5.08 9.17 2.80
CA ASN A 83 6.20 10.10 3.02
C ASN A 83 6.70 10.75 1.71
N ILE A 84 5.77 11.09 0.82
CA ILE A 84 6.06 11.86 -0.40
C ILE A 84 5.83 13.33 -0.07
N LYS A 85 6.92 14.10 0.08
CA LYS A 85 6.81 15.55 0.22
C LYS A 85 6.16 16.16 -1.03
N LEU A 86 5.10 16.94 -0.83
CA LEU A 86 4.64 17.89 -1.83
C LEU A 86 5.78 18.90 -2.04
N LEU A 87 6.56 18.76 -3.11
CA LEU A 87 7.38 19.88 -3.56
C LEU A 87 6.41 21.04 -3.83
N PRO A 88 6.64 22.23 -3.25
CA PRO A 88 5.80 23.37 -3.57
C PRO A 88 5.82 23.55 -5.08
N LYS A 89 4.63 23.71 -5.69
CA LYS A 89 4.53 24.13 -7.09
C LYS A 89 5.41 25.38 -7.23
N LYS A 90 6.49 25.29 -8.00
CA LYS A 90 7.18 26.50 -8.49
C LYS A 90 6.14 27.23 -9.33
N ASN A 91 5.46 28.21 -8.73
CA ASN A 91 4.72 29.21 -9.48
C ASN A 91 5.78 29.93 -10.31
N GLY A 92 5.84 29.58 -11.60
CA GLY A 92 6.65 30.28 -12.57
C GLY A 92 6.27 31.74 -12.56
N ARG A 93 7.18 32.57 -12.06
CA ARG A 93 7.25 33.98 -12.45
C ARG A 93 8.19 34.03 -13.65
N ILE A 94 7.62 34.29 -14.82
CA ILE A 94 8.20 35.13 -15.85
C ILE A 94 7.40 36.42 -15.85
#